data_AF-A0A1R1MH92-F1
#
_entry.id   AF-A0A1R1MH92-F1
#
_cell.length_a   1.000
_cell.length_b   1.000
_cell.length_c   1.000
_cell.angle_alpha   90.00
_cell.angle_beta   90.00
_cell.angle_gamma   90.00
#
_symmetry.space_group_name_H-M   'P 1'
#
loop_
_entity.id
_entity.type
_entity.pdbx_description
1 polymer ?
#
loop_
_entity_poly.entity_id
_entity_poly.type
_entity_poly.pdbx_seq_one_letter_code
_entity_poly.pdbx_strand_id
1 'polypeptide(L)'
;MTLNDLINKTCLIGLTYFDSSGRVLKQSQLCGTVLSADAEVGISVRLKTPNSSRVAESGLADEPPVFIIPADLSPWFNAPAGTYRGSDNEISSINPDFLVTWDIHQTRESADEGQHQWWQWIPRTSAPQVREHE
;
A
#
# COMPACT_ATOMS: atom_id res chain seq x y z
N MET A 1 -4.37 16.23 9.29
CA MET A 1 -4.52 14.78 9.42
C MET A 1 -3.44 14.26 10.35
N THR A 2 -3.78 13.32 11.22
CA THR A 2 -2.91 12.69 12.22
C THR A 2 -2.94 11.16 12.05
N LEU A 3 -2.03 10.43 12.70
CA LEU A 3 -1.99 8.97 12.65
C LEU A 3 -3.30 8.33 13.13
N ASN A 4 -3.96 8.93 14.13
CA ASN A 4 -5.23 8.42 14.64
C ASN A 4 -6.40 8.59 13.64
N ASP A 5 -6.35 9.57 12.75
CA ASP A 5 -7.39 9.79 11.74
C ASP A 5 -7.47 8.64 10.71
N LEU A 6 -6.42 7.81 10.65
CA LEU A 6 -6.30 6.69 9.72
C LEU A 6 -6.97 5.42 10.22
N ILE A 7 -7.16 5.26 11.52
CA ILE A 7 -7.60 3.98 12.09
C ILE A 7 -8.99 3.61 11.56
N ASN A 8 -9.16 2.36 11.14
CA ASN A 8 -10.35 1.82 10.49
C ASN A 8 -10.70 2.46 9.12
N LYS A 9 -9.81 3.29 8.57
CA LYS A 9 -10.00 3.88 7.24
C LYS A 9 -9.51 2.94 6.15
N THR A 10 -10.17 3.02 5.01
CA THR A 10 -9.80 2.26 3.82
C THR A 10 -8.83 3.04 2.97
N CYS A 11 -7.83 2.37 2.42
CA CYS A 11 -6.85 3.01 1.55
C CYS A 11 -6.50 2.15 0.34
N LEU A 12 -6.16 2.83 -0.74
CA LEU A 12 -5.50 2.27 -1.91
C LEU A 12 -4.03 2.71 -1.87
N ILE A 13 -3.12 1.74 -1.82
CA ILE A 13 -1.69 1.94 -1.75
C ILE A 13 -1.08 1.62 -3.11
N GLY A 14 -0.48 2.62 -3.76
CA GLY A 14 0.35 2.46 -4.96
C GLY A 14 1.82 2.39 -4.58
N LEU A 15 2.50 1.32 -4.97
CA LEU A 15 3.92 1.10 -4.76
C LEU A 15 4.63 1.03 -6.10
N THR A 16 5.69 1.81 -6.28
CA THR A 16 6.61 1.65 -7.42
C THR A 16 8.00 1.32 -6.90
N TYR A 17 8.52 0.18 -7.33
CA TYR A 17 9.84 -0.31 -6.96
C TYR A 17 10.83 0.10 -8.03
N PHE A 18 11.95 0.66 -7.61
CA PHE A 18 13.05 1.09 -8.47
C PHE A 18 14.33 0.34 -8.12
N ASP A 19 15.14 0.05 -9.13
CA ASP A 19 16.51 -0.39 -8.91
C ASP A 19 17.40 0.79 -8.44
N SER A 20 18.64 0.46 -8.11
CA SER A 20 19.73 1.39 -7.80
C SER A 20 19.98 2.46 -8.84
N SER A 21 19.70 2.16 -10.11
CA SER A 21 19.87 3.04 -11.26
C SER A 21 18.62 3.92 -11.49
N GLY A 22 17.57 3.76 -10.68
CA GLY A 22 16.31 4.48 -10.80
C GLY A 22 15.38 3.94 -11.89
N ARG A 23 15.61 2.73 -12.41
CA ARG A 23 14.69 2.08 -13.36
C ARG A 23 13.56 1.38 -12.62
N VAL A 24 12.35 1.47 -13.16
CA VAL A 24 11.18 0.79 -12.59
C VAL A 24 11.35 -0.72 -12.71
N LEU A 25 11.36 -1.40 -11.57
CA LEU A 25 11.37 -2.86 -11.47
C LEU A 25 9.95 -3.42 -11.49
N LYS A 26 9.06 -2.82 -10.70
CA LYS A 26 7.70 -3.31 -10.48
C LYS A 26 6.78 -2.18 -10.05
N GLN A 27 5.52 -2.25 -10.47
CA GLN A 27 4.44 -1.48 -9.88
C GLN A 27 3.44 -2.44 -9.22
N SER A 28 2.95 -2.07 -8.05
CA SER A 28 1.99 -2.87 -7.30
C SER A 28 0.93 -1.95 -6.71
N GLN A 29 -0.32 -2.42 -6.69
CA GLN A 29 -1.40 -1.74 -5.99
C GLN A 29 -1.98 -2.68 -4.95
N LEU A 30 -2.18 -2.17 -3.74
CA LEU A 30 -2.74 -2.90 -2.62
C LEU A 30 -3.94 -2.13 -2.08
N CYS A 31 -4.96 -2.84 -1.65
CA CYS A 31 -6.13 -2.25 -0.99
C CYS A 31 -6.25 -2.83 0.41
N GLY A 32 -6.59 -2.00 1.38
CA GLY A 32 -6.74 -2.49 2.74
C GLY A 32 -7.44 -1.52 3.67
N THR A 33 -7.50 -1.94 4.93
CA THR A 33 -8.02 -1.15 6.04
C THR A 33 -6.93 -0.97 7.08
N VAL A 34 -6.70 0.26 7.52
CA VAL A 34 -5.70 0.56 8.55
C VAL A 34 -6.15 -0.03 9.89
N LEU A 35 -5.27 -0.80 10.51
CA LEU A 35 -5.44 -1.42 11.83
C LEU A 35 -4.90 -0.53 12.95
N SER A 36 -3.68 -0.04 12.76
CA SER A 36 -2.93 0.73 13.72
C SER A 36 -1.99 1.69 12.99
N ALA A 37 -1.64 2.78 13.64
CA ALA A 37 -0.77 3.80 13.10
C ALA A 37 0.06 4.36 14.26
N ASP A 38 1.36 4.11 14.21
CA ASP A 38 2.30 4.48 15.26
C ASP A 38 3.59 5.05 14.63
N ALA A 39 4.21 6.01 15.32
CA ALA A 39 5.38 6.71 14.78
C ALA A 39 6.66 5.85 14.78
N GLU A 40 6.77 4.87 15.69
CA GLU A 40 7.92 3.97 15.82
C GLU A 40 7.75 2.73 14.95
N VAL A 41 6.54 2.15 14.93
CA VAL A 41 6.24 0.90 14.20
C VAL A 41 5.83 1.16 12.74
N GLY A 42 5.15 2.26 12.45
CA GLY A 42 4.55 2.55 11.14
C GLY A 42 3.03 2.38 11.13
N ILE A 43 2.46 2.40 9.93
CA ILE A 43 1.01 2.24 9.69
C ILE A 43 0.76 0.81 9.20
N SER A 44 0.03 0.04 10.00
CA SER A 44 -0.32 -1.34 9.69
C SER A 44 -1.65 -1.40 8.95
N VAL A 45 -1.65 -2.00 7.77
CA VAL A 45 -2.80 -2.09 6.87
C VAL A 45 -3.15 -3.55 6.64
N ARG A 46 -4.37 -3.94 7.01
CA ARG A 46 -4.94 -5.25 6.71
C ARG A 46 -5.32 -5.29 5.23
N LEU A 47 -4.64 -6.12 4.44
CA LEU A 47 -4.90 -6.21 3.02
C LEU A 47 -6.21 -6.96 2.73
N LYS A 48 -6.98 -6.47 1.75
CA LYS A 48 -8.12 -7.19 1.19
C LYS A 48 -7.58 -8.20 0.17
N THR A 49 -7.80 -9.48 0.40
CA THR A 49 -7.51 -10.51 -0.60
C THR A 49 -8.77 -10.84 -1.40
N PRO A 50 -8.67 -11.12 -2.71
CA PRO A 50 -9.81 -11.48 -3.54
C PRO A 50 -10.48 -12.80 -3.10
N ASN A 51 -9.78 -13.64 -2.34
CA ASN A 51 -10.28 -14.91 -1.82
C ASN A 51 -10.81 -14.89 -0.37
N SER A 52 -10.74 -13.75 0.33
CA SER A 52 -11.29 -13.65 1.71
C SER A 52 -12.81 -13.87 1.78
N SER A 53 -13.54 -13.84 0.66
CA SER A 53 -14.97 -14.19 0.62
C SER A 53 -15.24 -15.70 0.49
N ARG A 54 -14.21 -16.56 0.40
CA ARG A 54 -14.39 -18.02 0.13
C ARG A 54 -14.04 -18.98 1.27
N VAL A 55 -13.72 -18.48 2.46
CA VAL A 55 -13.45 -19.34 3.62
C VAL A 55 -14.16 -18.82 4.87
N ALA A 56 -15.44 -19.21 4.98
CA ALA A 56 -16.15 -19.26 6.26
C ALA A 56 -16.83 -20.63 6.46
N GLU A 57 -16.31 -21.70 5.83
CA GLU A 57 -16.85 -23.08 5.96
C GLU A 57 -15.78 -24.12 6.35
N SER A 58 -14.54 -23.70 6.56
CA SER A 58 -13.51 -24.52 7.19
C SER A 58 -12.83 -23.63 8.23
N GLY A 59 -12.93 -24.00 9.52
CA GLY A 59 -12.56 -23.20 10.68
C GLY A 59 -11.07 -22.90 10.87
N LEU A 60 -10.34 -22.69 9.77
CA LEU A 60 -8.98 -22.20 9.69
C LEU A 60 -9.00 -21.02 8.70
N ALA A 61 -9.62 -19.91 9.10
CA ALA A 61 -9.52 -18.68 8.34
C ALA A 61 -8.08 -18.15 8.54
N ASP A 62 -7.26 -18.24 7.50
CA ASP A 62 -5.95 -17.57 7.46
C ASP A 62 -6.21 -16.07 7.65
N GLU A 63 -5.64 -15.48 8.70
CA GLU A 63 -5.82 -14.06 8.97
C GLU A 63 -5.32 -13.25 7.77
N PRO A 64 -6.10 -12.27 7.28
CA PRO A 64 -5.70 -11.50 6.11
C PRO A 64 -4.35 -10.81 6.36
N PRO A 65 -3.43 -10.83 5.36
CA PRO A 65 -2.07 -10.36 5.57
C PRO A 65 -2.04 -8.89 5.98
N VAL A 66 -1.15 -8.58 6.93
CA VAL A 66 -0.91 -7.21 7.41
C VAL A 66 0.33 -6.65 6.73
N PHE A 67 0.19 -5.48 6.11
CA PHE A 67 1.27 -4.76 5.45
C PHE A 67 1.61 -3.49 6.22
N ILE A 68 2.89 -3.27 6.52
CA ILE A 68 3.34 -2.12 7.30
C ILE A 68 4.04 -1.14 6.37
N ILE A 69 3.61 0.12 6.40
CA ILE A 69 4.24 1.23 5.68
C ILE A 69 4.76 2.29 6.66
N PRO A 70 5.70 3.16 6.25
CA PRO A 70 6.21 4.21 7.13
C PRO A 70 5.09 5.12 7.66
N ALA A 71 5.28 5.67 8.85
CA ALA A 71 4.32 6.56 9.53
C ALA A 71 4.19 7.97 8.91
N ASP A 72 4.72 8.16 7.69
CA ASP A 72 4.67 9.44 7.01
C ASP A 72 3.26 9.68 6.43
N LEU A 73 2.69 10.84 6.76
CA LEU A 73 1.37 11.26 6.29
C LEU A 73 1.41 12.10 5.02
N SER A 74 2.59 12.57 4.60
CA SER A 74 2.76 13.37 3.39
C SER A 74 2.31 12.71 2.09
N PRO A 75 2.36 11.37 1.93
CA PRO A 75 1.83 10.71 0.73
C PRO A 75 0.35 10.33 0.84
N TRP A 76 -0.38 10.74 1.88
CA TRP A 76 -1.79 10.41 2.08
C TRP A 76 -2.70 11.51 1.53
N PHE A 77 -3.57 11.13 0.60
CA PHE A 77 -4.53 12.03 -0.04
C PHE A 77 -5.94 11.48 0.14
N ASN A 78 -6.93 12.36 0.34
CA ASN A 78 -8.33 11.93 0.28
C ASN A 78 -8.61 11.35 -1.10
N ALA A 79 -9.20 10.16 -1.15
CA ALA A 79 -9.57 9.57 -2.42
C ALA A 79 -10.89 10.18 -2.92
N PRO A 80 -10.97 10.62 -4.18
CA PRO A 80 -12.24 10.89 -4.83
C PRO A 80 -13.18 9.68 -4.74
N ALA A 81 -14.48 9.93 -4.65
CA ALA A 81 -15.46 8.86 -4.81
C ALA A 81 -15.29 8.22 -6.20
N GLY A 82 -15.29 6.89 -6.26
CA GLY A 82 -15.04 6.17 -7.49
C GLY A 82 -14.73 4.70 -7.25
N THR A 83 -14.71 3.95 -8.36
CA THR A 83 -14.23 2.57 -8.37
C THR A 83 -12.81 2.55 -8.87
N TYR A 84 -11.89 2.12 -8.01
CA TYR A 84 -10.49 1.99 -8.30
C TYR A 84 -10.22 0.53 -8.66
N ARG A 85 -9.73 0.31 -9.89
CA ARG A 85 -9.36 -1.01 -10.35
C ARG A 85 -7.86 -1.07 -10.56
N GLY A 86 -7.22 -2.06 -9.95
CA GLY A 86 -5.81 -2.33 -10.22
C GLY A 86 -5.61 -2.79 -11.66
N SER A 87 -4.41 -2.54 -12.22
CA SER A 87 -4.06 -2.93 -13.59
C SER A 87 -4.23 -4.43 -13.88
N ASP A 88 -4.19 -5.27 -12.84
CA ASP A 88 -4.32 -6.72 -12.94
C ASP A 88 -5.76 -7.24 -12.71
N ASN A 89 -6.74 -6.33 -12.57
CA ASN A 89 -8.18 -6.63 -12.44
C ASN A 89 -8.58 -7.50 -11.21
N GLU A 90 -7.62 -7.91 -10.37
CA GLU A 90 -7.84 -8.77 -9.21
C GLU A 90 -8.22 -8.01 -7.94
N ILE A 91 -7.80 -6.74 -7.83
CA ILE A 91 -8.06 -5.88 -6.68
C ILE A 91 -8.91 -4.69 -7.13
N SER A 92 -10.13 -4.61 -6.60
CA SER A 92 -11.01 -3.45 -6.75
C SER A 92 -11.32 -2.83 -5.39
N SER A 93 -11.30 -1.50 -5.32
CA SER A 93 -11.74 -0.74 -4.15
C SER A 93 -12.82 0.24 -4.57
N ILE A 94 -13.93 0.25 -3.84
CA ILE A 94 -15.05 1.16 -4.08
C ILE A 94 -14.99 2.22 -2.98
N ASN A 95 -14.86 3.50 -3.37
CA ASN A 95 -14.80 4.65 -2.48
C ASN A 95 -13.83 4.45 -1.29
N PRO A 96 -12.52 4.20 -1.53
CA PRO A 96 -11.55 4.25 -0.45
C PRO A 96 -11.58 5.62 0.24
N ASP A 97 -11.19 5.70 1.51
CA ASP A 97 -11.05 6.99 2.19
C ASP A 97 -9.79 7.72 1.67
N PHE A 98 -8.70 6.97 1.43
CA PHE A 98 -7.40 7.54 1.07
C PHE A 98 -6.70 6.85 -0.10
N LEU A 99 -5.91 7.64 -0.82
CA LEU A 99 -4.90 7.20 -1.78
C LEU A 99 -3.52 7.45 -1.18
N VAL A 100 -2.64 6.46 -1.24
CA VAL A 100 -1.29 6.53 -0.69
C VAL A 100 -0.31 6.05 -1.74
N THR A 101 0.76 6.80 -2.00
CA THR A 101 1.73 6.40 -3.03
C THR A 101 3.17 6.49 -2.51
N TRP A 102 3.92 5.40 -2.71
CA TRP A 102 5.32 5.28 -2.29
C TRP A 102 6.21 4.84 -3.45
N ASP A 103 7.38 5.47 -3.51
CA ASP A 103 8.50 5.02 -4.32
C ASP A 103 9.50 4.27 -3.43
N ILE A 104 9.86 3.06 -3.82
CA ILE A 104 10.71 2.16 -3.03
C ILE A 104 11.97 1.91 -3.85
N HIS A 105 13.07 2.54 -3.46
CA HIS A 105 14.33 2.48 -4.20
C HIS A 105 15.28 1.46 -3.57
N GLN A 106 15.88 0.60 -4.38
CA GLN A 106 17.05 -0.16 -3.97
C GLN A 106 18.22 0.80 -3.75
N THR A 107 18.83 0.76 -2.57
CA THR A 107 19.96 1.64 -2.26
C THR A 107 21.32 1.00 -2.55
N ARG A 108 21.36 -0.29 -2.96
CA ARG A 108 22.58 -1.03 -3.31
C ARG A 108 22.34 -2.05 -4.43
N GLU A 109 23.32 -2.21 -5.32
CA GLU A 109 23.26 -3.08 -6.53
C GLU A 109 23.56 -4.56 -6.28
N SER A 110 24.25 -4.85 -5.20
CA SER A 110 24.53 -6.20 -4.72
C SER A 110 25.06 -6.00 -3.32
N ALA A 111 24.47 -6.68 -2.35
CA ALA A 111 25.16 -6.88 -1.09
C ALA A 111 25.62 -8.34 -1.14
N ASP A 112 26.93 -8.57 -0.99
CA ASP A 112 27.51 -9.92 -0.83
C ASP A 112 26.62 -10.81 0.04
N GLU A 113 26.54 -12.10 -0.31
CA GLU A 113 25.75 -13.13 0.37
C GLU A 113 25.80 -12.94 1.91
N GLY A 114 24.67 -12.50 2.47
CA GLY A 114 24.50 -12.29 3.92
C GLY A 114 24.13 -10.88 4.36
N GLN A 115 24.11 -9.87 3.47
CA GLN A 115 23.67 -8.51 3.83
C GLN A 115 22.21 -8.22 3.45
N HIS A 116 21.48 -7.59 4.37
CA HIS A 116 20.08 -7.18 4.17
C HIS A 116 19.92 -6.31 2.91
N GLN A 117 18.83 -6.50 2.16
CA GLN A 117 18.48 -5.59 1.06
C GLN A 117 18.00 -4.26 1.65
N TRP A 118 18.71 -3.18 1.33
CA TRP A 118 18.40 -1.85 1.84
C TRP A 118 17.44 -1.15 0.85
N TRP A 119 16.14 -1.19 1.17
CA TRP A 119 15.11 -0.46 0.44
C TRP A 119 14.84 0.87 1.12
N GLN A 120 14.83 1.95 0.37
CA GLN A 120 14.47 3.28 0.86
C GLN A 120 13.07 3.65 0.38
N TRP A 121 12.22 4.00 1.34
CA TRP A 121 10.87 4.50 1.08
C TRP A 121 10.91 6.01 0.87
N ILE A 122 10.37 6.46 -0.25
CA ILE A 122 10.27 7.87 -0.63
C ILE A 122 8.78 8.19 -0.80
N PRO A 123 8.21 9.11 0.02
CA PRO A 123 6.80 9.45 -0.09
C PRO A 123 6.55 10.27 -1.35
N ARG A 124 5.54 9.91 -2.14
CA ARG A 124 5.07 10.81 -3.21
C ARG A 124 4.12 11.84 -2.62
N THR A 125 4.58 13.08 -2.56
CA THR A 125 3.82 14.22 -2.01
C THR A 125 2.92 14.90 -3.05
N SER A 126 2.90 14.40 -4.28
CA SER A 126 1.96 14.84 -5.31
C SER A 126 0.79 13.86 -5.40
N ALA A 127 -0.43 14.40 -5.43
CA ALA A 127 -1.64 13.60 -5.54
C ALA A 127 -1.62 12.72 -6.80
N PRO A 128 -1.96 11.43 -6.69
CA PRO A 128 -1.99 10.54 -7.85
C PRO A 128 -3.06 10.99 -8.84
N GLN A 129 -2.72 10.92 -10.13
CA GLN A 129 -3.67 11.20 -11.22
C GLN A 129 -4.61 10.00 -11.37
N VAL A 130 -5.82 10.10 -10.83
CA VAL A 130 -6.88 9.11 -11.02
C VAL A 130 -7.62 9.50 -12.29
N ARG A 131 -7.60 8.63 -13.31
CA ARG A 131 -8.47 8.84 -14.49
C ARG A 131 -9.89 8.46 -14.07
N GLU A 132 -10.72 9.47 -13.81
CA GLU A 132 -12.16 9.29 -13.71
C GLU A 132 -12.65 8.81 -15.09
N HIS A 133 -13.12 7.56 -15.18
CA HIS A 133 -13.89 7.15 -16.34
C HIS A 133 -15.34 7.51 -16.01
N GLU A 134 -15.85 8.59 -16.62
CA GLU A 134 -17.28 8.91 -16.69
C GLU A 134 -18.07 7.81 -17.40
#